data_AF-A3MW53-F1
#
_entry.id   AF-A3MW53-F1
#
_cell.length_a   1.000
_cell.length_b   1.000
_cell.length_c   1.000
_cell.angle_alpha   90.00
_cell.angle_beta   90.00
_cell.angle_gamma   90.00
#
_symmetry.space_group_name_H-M   'P 1'
#
loop_
_entity.id
_entity.type
_entity.pdbx_description
1 polymer ?
#
loop_
_entity_poly.entity_id
_entity_poly.type
_entity_poly.pdbx_seq_one_letter_code
_entity_poly.pdbx_strand_id
1 'polypeptide(L)'
;MSVVSIPDFFQLLAKWISARGRPCKPSGYDMALWDGLWVKGDLLVFEGEGEPRCLEDGELVEAIKATAYPDCVSKASPVSVEPPYVELYGGEESAILLGVAEGRVVMVEASGGQVGCVCVTDIDVEKFRKVAYILERRYMEMYKLLHHAPG
;
A
#
# COMPACT_ATOMS: atom_id res chain seq x y z
N MET A 1 -5.39 7.67 13.48
CA MET A 1 -4.78 7.00 12.32
C MET A 1 -5.25 7.70 11.08
N SER A 2 -4.30 8.12 10.24
CA SER A 2 -4.58 8.69 8.92
C SER A 2 -4.87 7.57 7.92
N VAL A 3 -5.64 7.87 6.87
CA VAL A 3 -5.81 6.96 5.74
C VAL A 3 -4.48 6.86 5.00
N VAL A 4 -4.02 5.64 4.70
CA VAL A 4 -2.88 5.43 3.80
C VAL A 4 -3.39 5.18 2.40
N SER A 5 -3.12 6.11 1.48
CA SER A 5 -3.39 5.91 0.05
C SER A 5 -2.23 5.16 -0.60
N ILE A 6 -2.51 3.97 -1.14
CA ILE A 6 -1.51 3.12 -1.81
C ILE A 6 -0.91 3.83 -3.05
N PRO A 7 -1.71 4.50 -3.92
CA PRO A 7 -1.16 5.33 -4.99
C PRO A 7 -0.14 6.36 -4.52
N ASP A 8 -0.49 7.19 -3.52
CA ASP A 8 0.42 8.21 -2.97
C ASP A 8 1.65 7.57 -2.31
N PHE A 9 1.44 6.46 -1.60
CA PHE A 9 2.49 5.70 -0.96
C PHE A 9 3.52 5.20 -1.98
N PHE A 10 3.07 4.63 -3.12
CA PHE A 10 3.97 4.15 -4.17
C PHE A 10 4.72 5.28 -4.88
N GLN A 11 4.08 6.44 -5.10
CA GLN A 11 4.78 7.61 -5.63
C GLN A 11 5.90 8.09 -4.69
N LEU A 12 5.65 8.14 -3.37
CA LEU A 12 6.68 8.49 -2.39
C LEU A 12 7.77 7.42 -2.30
N LEU A 13 7.39 6.14 -2.37
CA LEU A 13 8.31 5.01 -2.30
C LEU A 13 9.28 5.00 -3.48
N ALA A 14 8.80 5.24 -4.70
CA ALA A 14 9.66 5.37 -5.89
C ALA A 14 10.73 6.48 -5.70
N LYS A 15 10.32 7.65 -5.22
CA LYS A 15 11.24 8.76 -4.90
C LYS A 15 12.24 8.38 -3.82
N TRP A 16 11.78 7.68 -2.79
CA TRP A 16 12.62 7.26 -1.68
C TRP A 16 13.68 6.24 -2.10
N ILE A 17 13.30 5.21 -2.88
CA ILE A 17 14.23 4.22 -3.43
C ILE A 17 15.21 4.88 -4.40
N SER A 18 14.75 5.80 -5.25
CA SER A 18 15.65 6.56 -6.12
C SER A 18 16.74 7.30 -5.31
N ALA A 19 16.34 8.01 -4.26
CA ALA A 19 17.24 8.79 -3.41
C ALA A 19 18.16 7.94 -2.51
N ARG A 20 17.64 6.86 -1.92
CA ARG A 20 18.32 6.12 -0.83
C ARG A 20 18.73 4.68 -1.18
N GLY A 21 18.15 4.12 -2.23
CA GLY A 21 18.49 2.78 -2.71
C GLY A 21 19.95 2.69 -3.15
N ARG A 22 20.43 1.48 -3.34
CA ARG A 22 21.75 1.21 -3.93
C ARG A 22 21.58 0.77 -5.39
N PRO A 23 22.53 1.08 -6.29
CA PRO A 23 22.48 0.54 -7.64
C PRO A 23 22.45 -1.00 -7.59
N CYS A 24 21.61 -1.60 -8.41
CA CYS A 24 21.41 -3.04 -8.43
C CYS A 24 21.02 -3.53 -9.82
N LYS A 25 21.14 -4.85 -10.04
CA LYS A 25 20.72 -5.54 -11.27
C LYS A 25 19.85 -6.74 -10.88
N PRO A 26 18.56 -6.53 -10.59
CA PRO A 26 17.67 -7.61 -10.20
C PRO A 26 17.52 -8.62 -11.34
N SER A 27 17.48 -9.91 -10.99
CA SER A 27 17.18 -10.98 -11.94
C SER A 27 15.70 -11.33 -11.87
N GLY A 28 14.90 -10.60 -12.64
CA GLY A 28 13.45 -10.74 -12.69
C GLY A 28 12.71 -10.10 -11.51
N TYR A 29 11.39 -10.15 -11.57
CA TYR A 29 10.47 -9.50 -10.62
C TYR A 29 9.40 -10.46 -10.14
N ASP A 30 8.98 -10.29 -8.90
CA ASP A 30 7.92 -11.12 -8.31
C ASP A 30 6.55 -10.43 -8.40
N MET A 31 6.52 -9.10 -8.29
CA MET A 31 5.28 -8.31 -8.30
C MET A 31 5.52 -6.89 -8.83
N ALA A 32 4.63 -6.40 -9.69
CA ALA A 32 4.57 -5.00 -10.10
C ALA A 32 3.72 -4.22 -9.09
N LEU A 33 4.21 -3.08 -8.63
CA LEU A 33 3.47 -2.20 -7.70
C LEU A 33 2.91 -0.97 -8.41
N TRP A 34 3.76 -0.34 -9.23
CA TRP A 34 3.46 0.88 -9.98
C TRP A 34 4.44 0.96 -11.17
N ASP A 35 4.28 1.94 -12.06
CA ASP A 35 5.23 2.20 -13.14
C ASP A 35 6.68 2.30 -12.64
N GLY A 36 7.49 1.33 -13.07
CA GLY A 36 8.89 1.20 -12.68
C GLY A 36 9.13 0.71 -11.25
N LEU A 37 8.11 0.49 -10.43
CA LEU A 37 8.23 0.07 -9.03
C LEU A 37 7.84 -1.40 -8.87
N TRP A 38 8.77 -2.21 -8.34
CA TRP A 38 8.66 -3.66 -8.29
C TRP A 38 9.08 -4.23 -6.93
N VAL A 39 8.65 -5.46 -6.68
CA VAL A 39 9.15 -6.30 -5.59
C VAL A 39 9.98 -7.46 -6.14
N LYS A 40 11.10 -7.76 -5.49
CA LYS A 40 11.92 -8.95 -5.74
C LYS A 40 12.44 -9.55 -4.43
N GLY A 41 11.90 -10.68 -4.00
CA GLY A 41 12.18 -11.26 -2.68
C GLY A 41 11.76 -10.29 -1.59
N ASP A 42 12.75 -9.78 -0.85
CA ASP A 42 12.65 -8.76 0.20
C ASP A 42 13.17 -7.39 -0.25
N LEU A 43 13.39 -7.22 -1.56
CA LEU A 43 13.83 -5.98 -2.18
C LEU A 43 12.67 -5.22 -2.81
N LEU A 44 12.67 -3.91 -2.59
CA LEU A 44 11.92 -2.94 -3.36
C LEU A 44 12.83 -2.38 -4.44
N VAL A 45 12.37 -2.44 -5.69
CA VAL A 45 13.15 -2.03 -6.86
C VAL A 45 12.46 -0.88 -7.56
N PHE A 46 13.20 0.16 -7.89
CA PHE A 46 12.74 1.22 -8.78
C PHE A 46 13.61 1.31 -10.04
N GLU A 47 12.98 1.08 -11.19
CA GLU A 47 13.50 1.26 -12.55
C GLU A 47 13.01 2.62 -13.10
N GLY A 48 13.74 3.69 -12.76
CA GLY A 48 13.50 5.02 -13.32
C GLY A 48 14.41 5.33 -14.51
N GLU A 49 14.70 6.62 -14.71
CA GLU A 49 15.72 7.07 -15.67
C GLU A 49 17.13 6.80 -15.09
N GLY A 50 17.70 5.63 -15.38
CA GLY A 50 19.06 5.29 -14.97
C GLY A 50 19.26 3.81 -14.63
N GLU A 51 20.33 3.51 -13.89
CA GLU A 51 20.55 2.17 -13.34
C GLU A 51 19.50 1.87 -12.26
N PRO A 52 18.88 0.66 -12.24
CA PRO A 52 17.90 0.30 -11.23
C PRO A 52 18.43 0.48 -9.81
N ARG A 53 17.55 0.94 -8.92
CA ARG A 53 17.86 1.20 -7.51
C ARG A 53 17.07 0.23 -6.65
N CYS A 54 17.74 -0.40 -5.68
CA CYS A 54 17.13 -1.35 -4.77
C CYS A 54 17.21 -0.87 -3.32
N LEU A 55 16.15 -1.14 -2.56
CA LEU A 55 16.09 -0.96 -1.12
C LEU A 55 15.68 -2.29 -0.48
N GLU A 56 16.46 -2.76 0.49
CA GLU A 56 16.13 -3.96 1.27
C GLU A 56 15.30 -3.55 2.49
N ASP A 57 14.03 -3.96 2.51
CA ASP A 57 13.09 -3.69 3.61
C ASP A 57 12.02 -4.78 3.64
N GLY A 58 12.38 -5.95 4.18
CA GLY A 58 11.51 -7.12 4.21
C GLY A 58 10.18 -6.87 4.94
N GLU A 59 10.19 -6.10 6.04
CA GLU A 59 8.97 -5.75 6.77
C GLU A 59 8.01 -4.92 5.89
N LEU A 60 8.53 -3.95 5.15
CA LEU A 60 7.71 -3.15 4.23
C LEU A 60 7.24 -3.99 3.04
N VAL A 61 8.08 -4.87 2.49
CA VAL A 61 7.71 -5.77 1.40
C VAL A 61 6.57 -6.70 1.82
N GLU A 62 6.64 -7.29 3.01
CA GLU A 62 5.55 -8.11 3.56
C GLU A 62 4.26 -7.31 3.70
N ALA A 63 4.34 -6.08 4.21
CA ALA A 63 3.20 -5.19 4.34
C ALA A 63 2.55 -4.89 2.99
N ILE A 64 3.35 -4.54 1.97
CA ILE A 64 2.87 -4.28 0.61
C ILE A 64 2.20 -5.53 0.02
N LYS A 65 2.84 -6.70 0.09
CA LYS A 65 2.29 -7.96 -0.43
C LYS A 65 0.94 -8.30 0.20
N ALA A 66 0.77 -8.03 1.50
CA ALA A 66 -0.47 -8.32 2.21
C ALA A 66 -1.65 -7.42 1.81
N THR A 67 -1.41 -6.24 1.24
CA THR A 67 -2.46 -5.29 0.83
C THR A 67 -2.60 -5.15 -0.68
N ALA A 68 -1.67 -5.68 -1.49
CA ALA A 68 -1.67 -5.50 -2.93
C ALA A 68 -2.84 -6.23 -3.63
N TYR A 69 -3.21 -7.42 -3.15
CA TYR A 69 -4.23 -8.27 -3.77
C TYR A 69 -5.10 -8.99 -2.71
N PRO A 70 -5.93 -8.28 -1.94
CA PRO A 70 -6.86 -8.91 -1.01
C PRO A 70 -7.88 -9.76 -1.78
N ASP A 71 -8.10 -11.00 -1.35
CA ASP A 71 -9.11 -11.86 -1.96
C ASP A 71 -10.48 -11.60 -1.36
N CYS A 72 -11.49 -11.48 -2.23
CA CYS A 72 -12.87 -11.34 -1.80
C CYS A 72 -13.45 -12.72 -1.44
N VAL A 73 -13.55 -13.05 -0.16
CA VAL A 73 -14.03 -14.37 0.30
C VAL A 73 -15.55 -14.44 0.42
N SER A 74 -16.21 -13.31 0.69
CA SER A 74 -17.69 -13.26 0.73
C SER A 74 -18.21 -11.82 0.61
N LYS A 75 -19.32 -11.64 -0.10
CA LYS A 75 -20.04 -10.36 -0.13
C LYS A 75 -20.79 -10.12 1.17
N ALA A 76 -20.85 -8.87 1.60
CA ALA A 76 -21.59 -8.45 2.79
C ALA A 76 -22.51 -7.27 2.47
N SER A 77 -23.49 -7.03 3.35
CA SER A 77 -24.29 -5.80 3.33
C SER A 77 -23.39 -4.58 3.60
N PRO A 78 -23.83 -3.35 3.23
CA PRO A 78 -23.16 -2.13 3.64
C PRO A 78 -22.95 -2.09 5.15
N VAL A 79 -21.72 -1.82 5.58
CA VAL A 79 -21.31 -1.75 6.99
C VAL A 79 -20.53 -0.48 7.25
N SER A 80 -20.57 -0.01 8.50
CA SER A 80 -19.65 1.02 8.96
C SER A 80 -18.27 0.39 9.13
N VAL A 81 -17.25 1.02 8.54
CA VAL A 81 -15.85 0.59 8.65
C VAL A 81 -15.10 1.43 9.68
N GLU A 82 -14.33 0.76 10.51
CA GLU A 82 -13.47 1.33 11.53
C GLU A 82 -12.00 1.37 11.08
N PRO A 83 -11.19 2.31 11.62
CA PRO A 83 -9.77 2.37 11.33
C PRO A 83 -9.02 1.13 11.85
N PRO A 84 -7.83 0.81 11.29
CA PRO A 84 -7.09 1.58 10.28
C PRO A 84 -7.70 1.49 8.88
N TYR A 85 -7.42 2.50 8.05
CA TYR A 85 -7.90 2.59 6.67
C TYR A 85 -6.73 2.55 5.69
N VAL A 86 -6.83 1.66 4.70
CA VAL A 86 -5.89 1.60 3.56
C VAL A 86 -6.69 1.76 2.28
N GLU A 87 -6.44 2.84 1.55
CA GLU A 87 -7.07 3.10 0.25
C GLU A 87 -6.23 2.45 -0.85
N LEU A 88 -6.80 1.42 -1.49
CA LEU A 88 -6.13 0.65 -2.54
C LEU A 88 -6.15 1.40 -3.87
N TYR A 89 -7.28 2.03 -4.17
CA TYR A 89 -7.52 2.83 -5.37
C TYR A 89 -8.40 4.01 -4.98
N GLY A 90 -8.07 5.21 -5.46
CA GLY A 90 -8.85 6.42 -5.21
C GLY A 90 -8.82 7.33 -6.44
N GLY A 91 -9.99 7.69 -6.93
CA GLY A 91 -10.20 8.71 -7.95
C GLY A 91 -11.35 9.64 -7.55
N GLU A 92 -11.63 10.67 -8.36
CA GLU A 92 -12.66 11.67 -8.02
C GLU A 92 -14.06 11.07 -7.84
N GLU A 93 -14.36 9.96 -8.50
CA GLU A 93 -15.70 9.36 -8.53
C GLU A 93 -15.83 8.07 -7.71
N SER A 94 -14.73 7.35 -7.47
CA SER A 94 -14.74 6.07 -6.74
C SER A 94 -13.45 5.83 -5.96
N ALA A 95 -13.57 5.14 -4.83
CA ALA A 95 -12.46 4.68 -4.01
C ALA A 95 -12.72 3.27 -3.47
N ILE A 96 -11.66 2.49 -3.35
CA ILE A 96 -11.67 1.16 -2.73
C ILE A 96 -10.83 1.23 -1.45
N LEU A 97 -11.47 0.95 -0.33
CA LEU A 97 -10.87 1.06 1.01
C LEU A 97 -10.87 -0.30 1.69
N LEU A 98 -9.78 -0.65 2.35
CA LEU A 98 -9.72 -1.68 3.37
C LEU A 98 -9.96 -1.05 4.75
N GLY A 99 -10.80 -1.69 5.56
CA GLY A 99 -11.05 -1.33 6.94
C GLY A 99 -11.50 -2.53 7.77
N VAL A 100 -11.84 -2.29 9.04
CA VAL A 100 -12.38 -3.34 9.91
C VAL A 100 -13.87 -3.13 10.11
N ALA A 101 -14.68 -4.17 9.94
CA ALA A 101 -16.10 -4.17 10.27
C ALA A 101 -16.48 -5.49 10.92
N GLU A 102 -17.18 -5.44 12.06
CA GLU A 102 -17.65 -6.63 12.78
C GLU A 102 -16.54 -7.66 13.06
N GLY A 103 -15.33 -7.19 13.39
CA GLY A 103 -14.18 -8.08 13.64
C GLY A 103 -13.61 -8.77 12.41
N ARG A 104 -13.89 -8.27 11.21
CA ARG A 104 -13.36 -8.78 9.93
C ARG A 104 -12.75 -7.65 9.12
N VAL A 105 -11.75 -7.96 8.30
CA VAL A 105 -11.25 -7.02 7.30
C VAL A 105 -12.21 -7.01 6.13
N VAL A 106 -12.63 -5.81 5.72
CA VAL A 106 -13.55 -5.61 4.62
C VAL A 106 -12.96 -4.65 3.62
N MET A 107 -13.18 -4.95 2.34
CA MET A 107 -12.97 -4.06 1.22
C MET A 107 -14.29 -3.39 0.88
N VAL A 108 -14.30 -2.07 0.87
CA VAL A 108 -15.47 -1.24 0.62
C VAL A 108 -15.21 -0.40 -0.62
N GLU A 109 -16.07 -0.56 -1.62
CA GLU A 109 -16.14 0.32 -2.77
C GLU A 109 -17.10 1.47 -2.45
N ALA A 110 -16.58 2.69 -2.45
CA ALA A 110 -17.37 3.91 -2.34
C ALA A 110 -17.40 4.60 -3.71
N SER A 111 -18.60 4.95 -4.19
CA SER A 111 -18.79 5.71 -5.44
C SER A 111 -19.76 6.85 -5.17
N GLY A 112 -19.40 8.08 -5.55
CA GLY A 112 -20.27 9.25 -5.39
C GLY A 112 -20.80 9.49 -3.95
N GLY A 113 -20.00 9.13 -2.93
CA GLY A 113 -20.37 9.28 -1.52
C GLY A 113 -21.29 8.19 -0.95
N GLN A 114 -21.59 7.14 -1.73
CA GLN A 114 -22.35 5.97 -1.26
C GLN A 114 -21.48 4.71 -1.26
N VAL A 115 -21.68 3.85 -0.26
CA VAL A 115 -21.08 2.51 -0.24
C VAL A 115 -21.82 1.64 -1.24
N GLY A 116 -21.14 1.23 -2.30
CA GLY A 116 -21.69 0.39 -3.36
C GLY A 116 -21.58 -1.09 -3.00
N CYS A 117 -20.35 -1.58 -2.85
CA CYS A 117 -20.07 -2.98 -2.57
C CYS A 117 -19.21 -3.13 -1.31
N VAL A 118 -19.55 -4.12 -0.47
CA VAL A 118 -18.70 -4.57 0.64
C VAL A 118 -18.32 -6.03 0.41
N CYS A 119 -17.03 -6.31 0.50
CA CYS A 119 -16.51 -7.67 0.52
C CYS A 119 -15.67 -7.92 1.77
N VAL A 120 -15.93 -9.03 2.45
CA VAL A 120 -15.03 -9.56 3.47
C VAL A 120 -13.79 -10.13 2.78
N THR A 121 -12.61 -9.77 3.26
CA THR A 121 -11.35 -10.26 2.70
C THR A 121 -10.83 -11.49 3.43
N ASP A 122 -9.82 -12.14 2.86
CA ASP A 122 -9.07 -13.24 3.48
C ASP A 122 -8.06 -12.77 4.55
N ILE A 123 -7.92 -11.45 4.74
CA ILE A 123 -6.94 -10.87 5.65
C ILE A 123 -7.43 -10.94 7.10
N ASP A 124 -6.61 -11.52 7.98
CA ASP A 124 -6.81 -11.48 9.42
C ASP A 124 -6.71 -10.04 9.99
N VAL A 125 -7.52 -9.71 11.00
CA VAL A 125 -7.59 -8.36 11.58
C VAL A 125 -6.30 -7.96 12.28
N GLU A 126 -5.63 -8.85 13.00
CA GLU A 126 -4.36 -8.53 13.68
C GLU A 126 -3.26 -8.30 12.65
N LYS A 127 -3.20 -9.17 11.62
CA LYS A 127 -2.30 -8.99 10.48
C LYS A 127 -2.55 -7.65 9.78
N PHE A 128 -3.80 -7.32 9.49
CA PHE A 128 -4.16 -6.06 8.83
C PHE A 128 -3.74 -4.85 9.66
N ARG A 129 -3.98 -4.85 10.97
CA ARG A 129 -3.55 -3.76 11.87
C ARG A 129 -2.04 -3.59 11.87
N LYS A 130 -1.27 -4.69 11.91
CA LYS A 130 0.18 -4.64 11.84
C LYS A 130 0.66 -4.06 10.51
N VAL A 131 0.09 -4.53 9.41
CA VAL A 131 0.42 -4.09 8.05
C VAL A 131 0.10 -2.60 7.87
N ALA A 132 -1.10 -2.16 8.25
CA ALA A 132 -1.50 -0.77 8.16
C ALA A 132 -0.58 0.15 8.98
N TYR A 133 -0.16 -0.28 10.17
CA TYR A 133 0.81 0.45 10.99
C TYR A 133 2.19 0.59 10.30
N ILE A 134 2.70 -0.48 9.67
CA ILE A 134 3.97 -0.44 8.93
C ILE A 134 3.86 0.56 7.77
N LEU A 135 2.78 0.48 6.99
CA LEU A 135 2.54 1.38 5.87
C LEU A 135 2.44 2.84 6.33
N GLU A 136 1.65 3.12 7.38
CA GLU A 136 1.50 4.48 7.95
C GLU A 136 2.85 5.03 8.45
N ARG A 137 3.61 4.23 9.21
CA ARG A 137 4.94 4.62 9.72
C ARG A 137 5.89 4.96 8.59
N ARG A 138 5.99 4.09 7.58
CA ARG A 138 6.86 4.29 6.40
C ARG A 138 6.41 5.48 5.56
N TYR A 139 5.11 5.67 5.37
CA TYR A 139 4.56 6.85 4.69
C TYR A 139 5.05 8.14 5.35
N MET A 140 4.93 8.23 6.68
CA MET A 140 5.35 9.40 7.44
C MET A 140 6.87 9.63 7.40
N GLU A 141 7.67 8.57 7.43
CA GLU A 141 9.13 8.66 7.27
C GLU A 141 9.52 9.21 5.89
N MET A 142 8.95 8.64 4.83
CA MET A 142 9.18 9.09 3.45
C MET A 142 8.74 10.53 3.24
N TYR A 143 7.54 10.87 3.71
CA TYR A 143 6.98 12.21 3.60
C TYR A 143 7.89 13.26 4.26
N LYS A 144 8.32 13.01 5.51
CA LYS A 144 9.22 13.92 6.24
C LYS A 144 10.55 14.09 5.53
N LEU A 145 11.18 13.00 5.07
CA LEU A 145 12.48 13.07 4.43
C LEU A 145 12.45 13.79 3.08
N LEU A 146 11.36 13.67 2.32
CA LEU A 146 11.24 14.29 1.00
C LEU A 146 10.79 15.76 1.07
N HIS A 147 10.09 16.17 2.14
CA HIS A 147 9.60 17.56 2.29
C HIS A 147 10.39 18.40 3.31
N HIS A 148 11.30 17.80 4.07
CA HIS A 148 12.20 18.51 4.99
C HIS A 148 13.70 18.30 4.70
N ALA A 149 14.06 17.78 3.52
CA ALA A 149 15.46 17.83 3.08
C ALA A 149 15.87 19.31 2.87
N PRO A 150 16.89 19.83 3.57
CA PRO A 150 17.45 21.12 3.20
C PRO A 150 18.02 21.01 1.79
N GLY A 151 17.53 21.87 0.89
CA GLY A 151 18.08 22.04 -0.46
C GLY A 151 19.47 22.66 -0.45
#